data_AF-A0A2K3KRF5-F1
#
_entry.id   AF-A0A2K3KRF5-F1
#
_cell.length_a   1.000
_cell.length_b   1.000
_cell.length_c   1.000
_cell.angle_alpha   90.00
_cell.angle_beta   90.00
_cell.angle_gamma   90.00
#
_symmetry.space_group_name_H-M   'P 1'
#
loop_
_entity.id
_entity.type
_entity.pdbx_description
1 polymer ?
#
loop_
_entity_poly.entity_id
_entity_poly.type
_entity_poly.pdbx_seq_one_letter_code
_entity_poly.pdbx_strand_id
1 'polypeptide(L)' 'MITGTSQADCAVLIIDSTTGGFEAGISKDGQTREHALLAFTLGVKQMI' A
#
# COMPACT_ATOMS: atom_id res chain seq x y z
N MET A 1 4.37 5.63 7.95
CA MET A 1 4.11 4.23 7.57
C MET A 1 5.30 3.32 7.92
N ILE A 2 6.55 3.72 7.64
CA ILE A 2 7.75 2.86 7.74
C ILE A 2 7.97 2.16 9.10
N THR A 3 7.92 2.88 10.23
CA THR A 3 8.21 2.29 11.55
C THR A 3 7.18 1.27 12.03
N GLY A 4 5.91 1.44 11.63
CA GLY A 4 4.85 0.48 11.93
C GLY A 4 4.91 -0.73 11.00
N THR A 5 5.17 -0.50 9.71
CA THR A 5 5.27 -1.58 8.70
C THR A 5 6.47 -2.49 8.94
N SER A 6 7.59 -1.97 9.46
CA SER A 6 8.78 -2.80 9.77
C SER A 6 8.57 -3.79 10.93
N GLN A 7 7.49 -3.64 11.71
CA GLN A 7 7.14 -4.55 12.80
C GLN A 7 5.93 -5.43 12.46
N ALA A 8 5.32 -5.24 11.28
CA ALA A 8 4.08 -5.90 10.91
C ALA A 8 4.36 -7.21 10.17
N ASP A 9 3.65 -8.28 10.55
CA ASP A 9 3.68 -9.55 9.82
C ASP A 9 2.72 -9.56 8.62
N CYS A 10 1.66 -8.74 8.69
CA CYS A 10 0.66 -8.57 7.65
C CYS A 10 0.31 -7.09 7.41
N ALA A 11 -0.10 -6.76 6.18
CA ALA A 11 -0.59 -5.44 5.79
C ALA A 11 -2.02 -5.53 5.26
N VAL A 12 -2.82 -4.51 5.54
CA VAL A 12 -4.14 -4.31 4.94
C VAL A 12 -4.05 -3.15 3.96
N LEU A 13 -4.34 -3.41 2.69
CA LEU A 13 -4.32 -2.41 1.64
C LEU A 13 -5.75 -1.97 1.33
N ILE A 14 -6.03 -0.69 1.58
CA ILE A 14 -7.35 -0.11 1.30
C ILE A 14 -7.29 0.60 -0.06
N ILE A 15 -8.23 0.26 -0.93
CA ILE A 15 -8.35 0.80 -2.28
C ILE A 15 -9.58 1.70 -2.37
N ASP A 16 -9.42 2.91 -2.91
CA ASP A 16 -10.53 3.80 -3.21
C ASP A 16 -11.34 3.24 -4.39
N SER A 17 -12.66 3.17 -4.22
CA SER A 17 -13.61 2.67 -5.23
C SER A 17 -14.37 3.79 -5.95
N THR A 18 -14.12 5.05 -5.60
CA THR A 18 -14.72 6.19 -6.28
C THR A 18 -14.15 6.36 -7.68
N THR A 19 -14.95 6.92 -8.59
CA THR A 19 -14.55 7.17 -9.98
C THR A 19 -13.34 8.11 -10.02
N GLY A 20 -12.22 7.65 -10.57
CA GLY A 20 -10.96 8.40 -10.63
C GLY A 20 -10.08 8.28 -9.38
N GLY A 21 -10.64 7.85 -8.24
CA GLY A 21 -9.88 7.59 -7.01
C GLY A 21 -8.98 6.35 -7.13
N PHE A 22 -9.49 5.30 -7.76
CA PHE A 22 -8.71 4.10 -8.08
C PHE A 22 -7.52 4.43 -8.99
N GLU A 23 -7.77 5.12 -10.10
CA GLU A 23 -6.76 5.46 -11.09
C GLU A 23 -5.70 6.42 -10.52
N ALA A 24 -6.12 7.40 -9.70
CA ALA A 24 -5.20 8.30 -9.01
C ALA A 24 -4.32 7.54 -8.00
N GLY A 25 -4.90 6.64 -7.21
CA GLY A 25 -4.19 5.85 -6.20
C GLY A 25 -3.18 4.86 -6.78
N ILE A 26 -3.44 4.32 -7.98
CA ILE A 26 -2.55 3.35 -8.65
C ILE A 26 -1.59 3.96 -9.68
N SER A 27 -1.73 5.26 -9.94
CA SER A 27 -0.84 6.01 -10.83
C SER A 27 0.63 5.94 -10.40
N LYS A 28 1.55 6.42 -11.25
CA LYS A 28 3.00 6.43 -10.93
C LYS A 28 3.31 7.17 -9.63
N ASP A 29 2.59 8.25 -9.38
CA ASP A 29 2.70 9.10 -8.18
C ASP A 29 1.61 8.77 -7.14
N GLY A 30 0.90 7.65 -7.35
CA GLY A 30 -0.21 7.19 -6.52
C GLY A 30 0.26 6.58 -5.20
N GLN A 31 -0.34 7.04 -4.11
CA GLN A 31 0.04 6.63 -2.75
C GLN A 31 -0.27 5.16 -2.46
N THR A 32 -1.37 4.61 -2.99
CA THR A 32 -1.72 3.20 -2.78
C THR A 32 -0.65 2.28 -3.36
N ARG A 33 -0.11 2.62 -4.53
CA ARG A 33 1.00 1.89 -5.16
C ARG A 33 2.30 2.01 -4.35
N GLU A 34 2.63 3.22 -3.92
CA GLU A 34 3.84 3.48 -3.12
C GLU A 34 3.83 2.70 -1.80
N HIS A 35 2.71 2.72 -1.08
CA HIS A 35 2.55 2.03 0.20
C HIS A 35 2.58 0.51 0.07
N ALA A 36 1.98 -0.05 -0.99
CA ALA A 36 2.08 -1.48 -1.28
C ALA A 36 3.55 -1.90 -1.55
N LEU A 37 4.30 -1.09 -2.30
CA LEU A 37 5.71 -1.34 -2.57
C LEU A 37 6.55 -1.26 -1.29
N LEU A 38 6.32 -0.25 -0.46
CA LEU A 38 7.04 -0.08 0.81
C LEU A 38 6.79 -1.28 1.74
N ALA A 39 5.54 -1.74 1.88
CA ALA A 39 5.21 -2.93 2.66
C ALA A 39 5.96 -4.18 2.17
N PHE A 40 6.03 -4.38 0.85
CA PHE A 40 6.81 -5.47 0.26
C PHE A 40 8.31 -5.35 0.57
N THR A 41 8.89 -4.15 0.40
CA THR A 41 10.33 -3.94 0.67
C THR A 41 10.71 -4.09 2.14
N LEU A 42 9.78 -3.82 3.06
CA LEU A 42 9.98 -3.97 4.50
C LEU A 42 9.76 -5.42 5.00
N GLY A 43 9.42 -6.35 4.10
CA GLY A 43 9.35 -7.78 4.39
C GLY A 43 7.97 -8.29 4.78
N VAL A 44 6.91 -7.48 4.61
CA VAL A 44 5.53 -7.93 4.83
C VAL A 44 5.11 -8.86 3.69
N LYS A 45 5.03 -10.17 3.99
CA LYS A 45 4.73 -11.20 2.98
C LYS A 45 3.24 -11.43 2.76
N GLN A 46 2.42 -11.10 3.76
CA GLN A 46 0.97 -11.28 3.70
C GLN A 46 0.29 -9.91 3.56
N MET A 47 -0.40 -9.70 2.45
CA MET A 47 -1.19 -8.51 2.18
C MET A 47 -2.65 -8.91 1.94
N ILE A 48 -3.57 -8.18 2.56
CA ILE A 48 -5.03 -8.38 2.48
C ILE A 48 -5.65 -7.13 1.87
#